data_AF-A0A2P4PLU8-F1
#
_entry.id   AF-A0A2P4PLU8-F1
#
_cell.length_a   1.000
_cell.length_b   1.000
_cell.length_c   1.000
_cell.angle_alpha   90.00
_cell.angle_beta   90.00
_cell.angle_gamma   90.00
#
_symmetry.space_group_name_H-M   'P 1'
#
loop_
_entity.id
_entity.type
_entity.pdbx_description
1 polymer ?
#
loop_
_entity_poly.entity_id
_entity_poly.type
_entity_poly.pdbx_seq_one_letter_code
_entity_poly.pdbx_strand_id
1 'polypeptide(L)'
;MLANWLLHVTNNENFEYQENVLTAILPQISPFFNAKNKSTIVSQPDISNTLDKSLYSNHSAPSYFILKTVIKLNQIPIEFQEEELNELKYKEIGQKMGQNLWQSYKCLKKNINNLQTPKSLNDYISVFPGSLTNFFESMLTTILERKTAESNLK
;
A
#
# COMPACT_ATOMS: atom_id res chain seq x y z
N MET A 1 6.46 -2.23 7.94
CA MET A 1 6.00 -0.83 8.17
C MET A 1 5.59 -0.60 9.61
N LEU A 2 4.42 -1.05 10.09
CA LEU A 2 3.95 -0.75 11.46
C LEU A 2 4.96 -1.13 12.56
N ALA A 3 5.57 -2.31 12.48
CA ALA A 3 6.61 -2.75 13.41
C ALA A 3 7.86 -1.84 13.41
N ASN A 4 8.33 -1.37 12.24
CA ASN A 4 9.47 -0.47 12.13
C ASN A 4 9.13 0.93 12.67
N TRP A 5 7.89 1.40 12.51
CA TRP A 5 7.44 2.66 13.08
C TRP A 5 7.31 2.58 14.61
N LEU A 6 6.73 1.49 15.14
CA LEU A 6 6.72 1.21 16.58
C LEU A 6 8.14 1.18 17.14
N LEU A 7 9.07 0.49 16.45
CA LEU A 7 10.48 0.43 16.82
C LEU A 7 11.14 1.81 16.79
N HIS A 8 10.79 2.68 15.84
CA HIS A 8 11.29 4.06 15.78
C HIS A 8 10.73 4.93 16.92
N VAL A 9 9.49 4.71 17.36
CA VAL A 9 8.93 5.38 18.55
C VAL A 9 9.66 4.90 19.81
N THR A 10 9.86 3.59 20.00
CA THR A 10 10.56 3.05 21.19
C THR A 10 12.05 3.38 21.23
N ASN A 11 12.66 3.72 20.10
CA ASN A 11 14.08 4.08 19.99
C ASN A 11 14.34 5.60 20.10
N ASN A 12 13.31 6.42 20.34
CA ASN A 12 13.49 7.86 20.53
C ASN A 12 14.03 8.17 21.94
N GLU A 13 15.01 9.07 22.09
CA GLU A 13 15.63 9.36 23.39
C GLU A 13 14.70 10.09 24.38
N ASN A 14 13.62 10.71 23.91
CA ASN A 14 12.66 11.44 24.74
C ASN A 14 11.50 10.53 25.21
N PHE A 15 11.58 10.05 26.45
CA PHE A 15 10.56 9.21 27.09
C PHE A 15 9.16 9.86 27.19
N GLU A 16 9.08 11.16 27.48
CA GLU A 16 7.79 11.88 27.55
C GLU A 16 7.12 11.91 26.17
N TYR A 17 7.90 12.09 25.10
CA TYR A 17 7.42 11.96 23.73
C TYR A 17 6.96 10.52 23.42
N GLN A 18 7.70 9.49 23.84
CA GLN A 18 7.26 8.10 23.67
C GLN A 18 5.89 7.84 24.34
N GLU A 19 5.75 8.26 25.60
CA GLU A 19 4.54 8.04 26.40
C GLU A 19 3.34 8.80 25.83
N ASN A 20 3.52 10.05 25.41
CA ASN A 20 2.47 10.85 24.78
C ASN A 20 2.03 10.26 23.42
N VAL A 21 2.97 9.84 22.57
CA VAL A 21 2.71 9.19 21.27
C VAL A 21 1.92 7.90 21.48
N LEU A 22 2.38 7.04 22.40
CA LEU A 22 1.72 5.77 22.70
C LEU A 22 0.33 6.01 23.29
N THR A 23 0.18 6.89 24.28
CA THR A 23 -1.10 7.15 24.96
C THR A 23 -2.16 7.73 24.02
N ALA A 24 -1.78 8.59 23.07
CA ALA A 24 -2.71 9.17 22.11
C ALA A 24 -3.17 8.18 21.01
N ILE A 25 -2.27 7.28 20.57
CA ILE A 25 -2.52 6.40 19.42
C ILE A 25 -3.05 5.03 19.88
N LEU A 26 -2.56 4.48 21.01
CA LEU A 26 -2.89 3.14 21.49
C LEU A 26 -4.40 2.89 21.61
N PRO A 27 -5.24 3.80 22.15
CA PRO A 27 -6.69 3.61 22.17
C PRO A 27 -7.29 3.43 20.78
N GLN A 28 -6.79 4.19 19.79
CA GLN A 28 -7.30 4.19 18.41
C GLN A 28 -6.87 2.95 17.62
N ILE A 29 -5.70 2.39 17.92
CA ILE A 29 -5.19 1.17 17.28
C ILE A 29 -5.57 -0.11 18.04
N SER A 30 -5.94 -0.02 19.33
CA SER A 30 -6.30 -1.16 20.18
C SER A 30 -7.39 -2.11 19.61
N PRO A 31 -8.43 -1.64 18.88
CA PRO A 31 -9.43 -2.55 18.30
C PRO A 31 -8.85 -3.51 17.25
N PHE A 32 -7.72 -3.15 16.64
CA PHE A 32 -7.04 -3.96 15.63
C PHE A 32 -6.05 -4.99 16.22
N PHE A 33 -5.68 -4.86 17.50
CA PHE A 33 -4.76 -5.79 18.18
C PHE A 33 -5.46 -6.87 19.02
N ASN A 34 -6.75 -6.70 19.35
CA ASN A 34 -7.50 -7.63 20.21
C ASN A 34 -7.94 -8.93 19.49
N ALA A 35 -6.98 -9.62 18.88
CA ALA A 35 -7.13 -10.96 18.33
C ALA A 35 -7.05 -12.02 19.45
N LYS A 36 -8.20 -12.30 20.10
CA LYS A 36 -8.49 -13.46 20.98
C LYS A 36 -7.50 -13.76 22.11
N ASN A 37 -7.91 -13.41 23.33
CA ASN A 37 -7.66 -14.24 24.52
C ASN A 37 -9.00 -14.63 25.17
N LYS A 38 -9.83 -15.42 24.45
CA LYS A 38 -11.01 -16.04 25.06
C LYS A 38 -10.67 -17.46 25.51
N SER A 39 -9.98 -17.54 26.65
CA SER A 39 -9.86 -18.80 27.40
C SER A 39 -11.25 -19.20 27.92
N THR A 40 -11.57 -20.48 27.85
CA THR A 40 -12.91 -21.01 28.12
C THR A 40 -13.07 -21.40 29.59
N ILE A 41 -13.80 -20.62 30.40
CA ILE A 41 -14.41 -21.11 31.66
C ILE A 41 -15.84 -20.52 31.85
N VAL A 42 -16.73 -21.43 32.28
CA VAL A 42 -18.14 -21.35 32.74
C VAL A 42 -18.39 -20.29 33.84
N SER A 43 -19.56 -19.64 34.02
CA SER A 43 -20.77 -19.41 33.17
C SER A 43 -21.74 -18.41 33.86
N GLN A 44 -22.65 -17.82 33.07
CA GLN A 44 -23.97 -17.26 33.47
C GLN A 44 -24.01 -15.92 34.28
N PRO A 45 -25.16 -15.21 34.36
CA PRO A 45 -25.43 -14.08 33.47
C PRO A 45 -25.73 -12.75 34.21
N ASP A 46 -25.78 -11.60 33.51
CA ASP A 46 -27.04 -10.82 33.36
C ASP A 46 -26.94 -9.49 32.57
N ILE A 47 -28.09 -9.14 31.96
CA ILE A 47 -28.64 -7.79 31.68
C ILE A 47 -27.93 -6.83 30.69
N SER A 48 -28.64 -6.59 29.58
CA SER A 48 -28.84 -5.31 28.84
C SER A 48 -27.65 -4.49 28.36
N ASN A 49 -27.38 -4.54 27.05
CA ASN A 49 -27.82 -3.49 26.12
C ASN A 49 -27.49 -3.86 24.66
N THR A 50 -28.43 -3.62 23.75
CA THR A 50 -28.23 -3.82 22.31
C THR A 50 -27.35 -2.72 21.71
N LEU A 51 -26.14 -3.07 21.30
CA LEU A 51 -25.37 -2.32 20.31
C LEU A 51 -24.83 -3.31 19.28
N ASP A 52 -24.96 -2.99 17.99
CA ASP A 52 -24.87 -3.95 16.89
C ASP A 52 -23.53 -4.70 16.82
N LYS A 53 -23.62 -6.00 17.14
CA LYS A 53 -22.53 -6.97 17.09
C LYS A 53 -22.33 -7.51 15.66
N SER A 54 -22.25 -6.63 14.66
CA SER A 54 -22.12 -6.96 13.24
C SER A 54 -20.95 -6.27 12.51
N LEU A 55 -20.33 -5.24 13.10
CA LEU A 55 -19.15 -4.57 12.54
C LEU A 55 -17.80 -5.24 12.88
N TYR A 56 -17.81 -6.32 13.66
CA TYR A 56 -16.61 -6.98 14.20
C TYR A 56 -16.26 -8.27 13.44
N SER A 57 -15.90 -8.15 12.17
CA SER A 57 -15.19 -9.20 11.43
C SER A 57 -14.31 -8.59 10.33
N ASN A 58 -13.08 -9.12 10.18
CA ASN A 58 -12.01 -8.62 9.29
C ASN A 58 -11.22 -7.39 9.81
N HIS A 59 -10.63 -7.53 11.01
CA HIS A 59 -9.62 -6.58 11.50
C HIS A 59 -8.28 -6.81 10.77
N SER A 60 -7.99 -5.99 9.77
CA SER A 60 -6.65 -5.81 9.22
C SER A 60 -5.86 -4.79 10.05
N ALA A 61 -4.53 -4.81 9.98
CA ALA A 61 -3.73 -3.74 10.61
C ALA A 61 -4.13 -2.36 10.01
N PRO A 62 -4.20 -1.30 10.82
CA PRO A 62 -4.64 0.02 10.36
C PRO A 62 -3.75 0.50 9.20
N SER A 63 -4.38 1.01 8.14
CA SER A 63 -3.63 1.45 6.95
C SER A 63 -2.75 2.66 7.27
N TYR A 64 -1.68 2.84 6.49
CA TYR A 64 -0.77 3.98 6.62
C TYR A 64 -1.51 5.33 6.58
N PHE A 65 -2.55 5.44 5.75
CA PHE A 65 -3.40 6.63 5.67
C PHE A 65 -4.15 6.93 6.97
N ILE A 66 -4.73 5.90 7.62
CA ILE A 66 -5.42 6.06 8.90
C ILE A 66 -4.44 6.50 9.98
N LEU A 67 -3.27 5.87 10.07
CA LEU A 67 -2.22 6.25 11.03
C LEU A 67 -1.74 7.69 10.81
N LYS A 68 -1.51 8.10 9.55
CA LYS A 68 -1.13 9.47 9.16
C LYS A 68 -2.21 10.50 9.50
N THR A 69 -3.48 10.12 9.40
CA THR A 69 -4.62 10.96 9.78
C THR A 69 -4.71 11.14 11.29
N VAL A 70 -4.63 10.04 12.06
CA VAL A 70 -4.67 10.05 13.54
C VAL A 70 -3.54 10.89 14.13
N ILE A 71 -2.31 10.71 13.65
CA ILE A 71 -1.15 11.47 14.15
C ILE A 71 -1.27 12.97 13.87
N LYS A 72 -1.76 13.36 12.68
CA LYS A 72 -2.02 14.78 12.35
C LYS A 72 -3.13 15.38 13.19
N LEU A 73 -4.24 14.67 13.42
CA LEU A 73 -5.37 15.16 14.22
C LEU A 73 -4.98 15.39 15.69
N ASN A 74 -4.13 14.53 16.26
CA ASN A 74 -3.64 14.66 17.63
C ASN A 74 -2.42 15.61 17.76
N GLN A 75 -2.03 16.30 16.68
CA GLN A 75 -0.89 17.24 16.66
C GLN A 75 0.45 16.63 17.16
N ILE A 76 0.60 15.31 17.02
CA ILE A 76 1.78 14.60 17.48
C ILE A 76 2.95 14.96 16.53
N PRO A 77 4.12 15.42 17.04
CA PRO A 77 5.21 15.94 16.20
C PRO A 77 6.04 14.81 15.55
N ILE A 78 5.36 13.99 14.74
CA ILE A 78 5.95 12.95 13.89
C ILE A 78 5.91 13.43 12.45
N GLU A 79 7.09 13.61 11.85
CA GLU A 79 7.20 13.82 10.42
C GLU A 79 7.16 12.48 9.69
N PHE A 80 6.09 12.24 8.95
CA PHE A 80 6.02 11.13 8.02
C PHE A 80 6.83 11.47 6.78
N GLN A 81 8.10 11.04 6.76
CA GLN A 81 8.86 11.04 5.51
C GLN A 81 8.14 10.13 4.51
N GLU A 82 7.62 10.76 3.45
CA GLU A 82 7.30 10.05 2.22
C GLU A 82 8.65 9.61 1.65
N GLU A 83 8.84 8.30 1.43
CA GLU A 83 10.12 7.79 0.96
C GLU A 83 10.41 8.31 -0.46
N GLU A 84 11.18 9.39 -0.54
CA GLU A 84 11.81 9.77 -1.79
C GLU A 84 12.67 8.60 -2.30
N LEU A 85 12.59 8.37 -3.60
CA LEU A 85 13.42 7.39 -4.27
C LEU A 85 14.85 7.91 -4.28
N ASN A 86 15.72 7.32 -3.47
CA ASN A 86 17.15 7.60 -3.56
C ASN A 86 17.77 6.92 -4.80
N GLU A 87 19.00 7.32 -5.17
CA GLU A 87 19.70 6.80 -6.36
C GLU A 87 19.80 5.27 -6.38
N LEU A 88 19.96 4.64 -5.21
CA LEU A 88 20.03 3.18 -5.09
C LEU A 88 18.69 2.53 -5.46
N LYS A 89 17.56 3.07 -4.98
CA LYS A 89 16.22 2.59 -5.36
C LYS A 89 15.95 2.78 -6.85
N TYR A 90 16.35 3.92 -7.44
CA TYR A 90 16.26 4.10 -8.89
C TYR A 90 17.10 3.08 -9.67
N LYS A 91 18.32 2.78 -9.21
CA LYS A 91 19.18 1.73 -9.80
C LYS A 91 18.53 0.36 -9.72
N GLU A 92 17.94 -0.01 -8.59
CA GLU A 92 17.19 -1.27 -8.45
C GLU A 92 15.98 -1.36 -9.39
N ILE A 93 15.20 -0.27 -9.49
CA ILE A 93 14.06 -0.18 -10.41
C ILE A 93 14.54 -0.40 -11.85
N GLY A 94 15.62 0.27 -12.26
CA GLY A 94 16.24 0.09 -13.58
C GLY A 94 16.70 -1.34 -13.84
N GLN A 95 17.34 -2.00 -12.86
CA GLN A 95 17.75 -3.40 -12.96
C GLN A 95 16.56 -4.35 -13.12
N LYS A 96 15.53 -4.21 -12.27
CA LYS A 96 14.29 -5.01 -12.34
C LYS A 96 13.56 -4.79 -13.67
N MET A 97 13.50 -3.55 -14.16
CA MET A 97 12.90 -3.22 -15.45
C MET A 97 13.68 -3.82 -16.62
N GLY A 98 15.02 -3.73 -16.62
CA GLY A 98 15.87 -4.33 -17.65
C GLY A 98 15.74 -5.86 -17.72
N GLN A 99 15.67 -6.54 -16.57
CA GLN A 99 15.39 -7.98 -16.51
C GLN A 99 14.02 -8.32 -17.09
N ASN A 100 12.96 -7.58 -16.71
CA ASN A 100 11.62 -7.77 -17.25
C ASN A 100 11.56 -7.52 -18.76
N LEU A 101 12.25 -6.49 -19.27
CA LEU A 101 12.33 -6.18 -20.70
C LEU A 101 13.03 -7.32 -21.48
N TRP A 102 14.10 -7.90 -20.92
CA TRP A 102 14.79 -9.04 -21.53
C TRP A 102 13.94 -10.30 -21.59
N GLN A 103 13.17 -10.61 -20.54
CA GLN A 103 12.22 -11.73 -20.60
C GLN A 103 11.05 -11.43 -21.55
N SER A 104 10.62 -10.17 -21.62
CA SER A 104 9.56 -9.74 -22.55
C SER A 104 10.00 -9.93 -24.00
N TYR A 105 11.23 -9.53 -24.35
CA TYR A 105 11.83 -9.80 -25.67
C TYR A 105 11.82 -11.28 -26.03
N LYS A 106 12.18 -12.18 -25.10
CA LYS A 106 12.13 -13.64 -25.34
C LYS A 106 10.72 -14.14 -25.61
N CYS A 107 9.72 -13.64 -24.87
CA CYS A 107 8.31 -13.97 -25.08
C CYS A 107 7.84 -13.52 -26.47
N LEU A 108 8.10 -12.26 -26.84
CA LEU A 108 7.75 -11.70 -28.14
C LEU A 108 8.44 -12.48 -29.28
N LYS A 109 9.73 -12.80 -29.14
CA LYS A 109 10.49 -13.57 -30.14
C LYS A 109 9.95 -14.99 -30.33
N LYS A 110 9.49 -15.65 -29.27
CA LYS A 110 8.88 -16.99 -29.35
C LYS A 110 7.57 -16.96 -30.15
N ASN A 111 6.82 -15.88 -30.07
CA ASN A 111 5.50 -15.70 -30.69
C ASN A 111 5.54 -14.77 -31.90
N ILE A 112 6.69 -14.67 -32.59
CA ILE A 112 6.91 -13.65 -33.63
C ILE A 112 5.95 -13.75 -34.82
N ASN A 113 5.47 -14.96 -35.14
CA ASN A 113 4.46 -15.18 -36.18
C ASN A 113 3.12 -14.50 -35.85
N ASN A 114 2.75 -14.45 -34.56
CA ASN A 114 1.54 -13.76 -34.08
C ASN A 114 1.71 -12.24 -34.08
N LEU A 115 2.95 -11.72 -34.10
CA LEU A 115 3.25 -10.30 -34.24
C LEU A 115 3.33 -9.85 -35.70
N GLN A 116 3.89 -10.68 -36.58
CA GLN A 116 4.06 -10.38 -38.01
C GLN A 116 2.79 -10.64 -38.82
N THR A 117 2.04 -11.70 -38.49
CA THR A 117 0.80 -12.10 -39.17
C THR A 117 -0.30 -12.44 -38.16
N PRO A 118 -0.75 -11.46 -37.34
CA PRO A 118 -1.91 -11.66 -36.46
C PRO A 118 -3.19 -11.92 -37.26
N LYS A 119 -4.09 -12.75 -36.73
CA LYS A 119 -5.42 -12.97 -37.32
C LYS A 119 -6.42 -11.88 -36.94
N SER A 120 -6.18 -11.18 -35.84
CA SER A 120 -6.96 -10.03 -35.36
C SER A 120 -6.09 -9.10 -34.51
N LEU A 121 -6.56 -7.87 -34.26
CA LEU A 121 -5.90 -6.94 -33.33
C LEU A 121 -5.77 -7.55 -31.91
N ASN A 122 -6.73 -8.35 -31.47
CA ASN A 122 -6.71 -8.97 -30.16
C ASN A 122 -5.65 -10.08 -30.08
N ASP A 123 -5.45 -10.84 -31.17
CA ASP A 123 -4.35 -11.81 -31.29
C ASP A 123 -2.99 -11.10 -31.26
N TYR A 124 -2.86 -9.91 -31.87
CA TYR A 124 -1.63 -9.12 -31.80
C TYR A 124 -1.33 -8.63 -30.38
N ILE A 125 -2.32 -8.01 -29.72
CA ILE A 125 -2.17 -7.44 -28.37
C ILE A 125 -1.89 -8.53 -27.33
N SER A 126 -2.57 -9.67 -27.39
CA SER A 126 -2.42 -10.77 -26.41
C SER A 126 -1.03 -11.42 -26.37
N VAL A 127 -0.18 -11.17 -27.38
CA VAL A 127 1.22 -11.62 -27.41
C VAL A 127 2.12 -10.76 -26.51
N PHE A 128 1.72 -9.51 -26.23
CA PHE A 128 2.52 -8.61 -25.41
C PHE A 128 2.46 -9.01 -23.92
N PRO A 129 3.60 -9.18 -23.24
CA PRO A 129 3.63 -9.47 -21.82
C PRO A 129 2.93 -8.37 -21.01
N GLY A 130 2.12 -8.75 -20.02
CA GLY A 130 1.38 -7.81 -19.18
C GLY A 130 2.25 -6.77 -18.48
N SER A 131 3.51 -7.11 -18.16
CA SER A 131 4.49 -6.15 -17.64
C SER A 131 4.81 -5.00 -18.60
N LEU A 132 4.78 -5.26 -19.91
CA LEU A 132 5.11 -4.27 -20.95
C LEU A 132 3.87 -3.46 -21.33
N THR A 133 2.69 -4.09 -21.44
CA THR A 133 1.43 -3.38 -21.69
C THR A 133 1.13 -2.42 -20.54
N ASN A 134 1.14 -2.91 -19.29
CA ASN A 134 0.79 -2.10 -18.12
C ASN A 134 1.78 -0.95 -17.92
N PHE A 135 3.06 -1.12 -18.26
CA PHE A 135 4.06 -0.05 -18.21
C PHE A 135 3.70 1.09 -19.16
N PHE A 136 3.50 0.79 -20.45
CA PHE A 136 3.18 1.83 -21.44
C PHE A 136 1.79 2.43 -21.22
N GLU A 137 0.80 1.64 -20.82
CA GLU A 137 -0.54 2.11 -20.48
C GLU A 137 -0.49 3.09 -19.30
N SER A 138 0.20 2.74 -18.22
CA SER A 138 0.37 3.62 -17.04
C SER A 138 1.12 4.90 -17.42
N MET A 139 2.21 4.78 -18.18
CA MET A 139 3.00 5.93 -18.65
C MET A 139 2.16 6.90 -19.50
N LEU A 140 1.45 6.39 -20.51
CA LEU A 140 0.62 7.20 -21.41
C LEU A 140 -0.56 7.84 -20.65
N THR A 141 -1.20 7.09 -19.76
CA THR A 141 -2.29 7.60 -18.90
C THR A 141 -1.81 8.74 -18.03
N THR A 142 -0.68 8.58 -17.31
CA THR A 142 -0.11 9.66 -16.47
C THR A 142 0.25 10.90 -17.29
N ILE A 143 0.83 10.74 -18.49
CA ILE A 143 1.15 11.88 -19.38
C ILE A 143 -0.13 12.60 -19.82
N LEU A 144 -1.18 11.84 -20.18
CA LEU A 144 -2.46 12.40 -20.64
C LEU A 144 -3.21 13.13 -19.52
N GLU A 145 -3.25 12.56 -18.32
CA GLU A 145 -3.82 13.19 -17.11
C GLU A 145 -3.13 14.53 -16.81
N ARG A 146 -1.78 14.55 -16.80
CA ARG A 146 -1.00 15.78 -16.55
C ARG A 146 -1.25 16.83 -17.61
N LYS A 147 -1.19 16.47 -18.90
CA LYS A 147 -1.49 17.38 -20.02
C LYS A 147 -2.91 17.96 -19.93
N THR A 148 -3.88 17.14 -19.53
CA THR A 148 -5.28 17.56 -19.40
C THR A 148 -5.45 18.54 -18.23
N ALA A 149 -4.82 18.27 -17.09
CA ALA A 149 -4.81 19.19 -15.94
C ALA A 149 -4.17 20.54 -16.29
N GLU A 150 -3.04 20.56 -17.00
CA GLU A 150 -2.38 21.79 -17.47
C GLU A 150 -3.20 22.56 -18.52
N SER A 151 -3.94 21.85 -19.38
CA SER A 151 -4.77 22.46 -20.42
C SER A 151 -6.04 23.09 -19.83
N ASN A 152 -6.61 22.48 -18.79
CA ASN A 152 -7.80 22.98 -18.08
C ASN A 152 -7.49 24.13 -17.10
N LEU A 153 -6.22 24.52 -16.96
CA LEU A 153 -5.76 25.69 -16.18
C LEU A 153 -5.60 26.95 -17.04
N LYS A 154 -5.92 26.88 -18.34
CA LYS A 154 -5.87 28.00 -19.31
C LYS A 154 -7.26 28.39 -19.81
#